data_AF-A0A1I0IMJ0-F1
#
_entry.id   AF-A0A1I0IMJ0-F1
#
_cell.length_a   1.000
_cell.length_b   1.000
_cell.length_c   1.000
_cell.angle_alpha   90.00
_cell.angle_beta   90.00
_cell.angle_gamma   90.00
#
_symmetry.space_group_name_H-M   'P 1'
#
loop_
_entity.id
_entity.type
_entity.pdbx_description
1 polymer ?
#
loop_
_entity_poly.entity_id
_entity_poly.type
_entity_poly.pdbx_seq_one_letter_code
_entity_poly.pdbx_strand_id
1 'polypeptide(L)'
;MNTRWSALIASAFILTGCAGVPNPQKANFAHCASQFKAYKADNYLLVLQEGDLCLQNNTLPASIQSLVYALQAEAYSGLKRFPEAVTAKEKSMQLAVKPAPRDNLDLSAMYRDAGNPKKALELVQYNLDNRLGEAGKGSGFHMPTYYHLGLALTDLGQYREATEAFSTGLQRQPDYAWAYYARGIAYDHLGDREDAKADFFKFSQIVDKKYVQQEHKAKLAEYGVSLP
;
A
#
# COMPACT_ATOMS: atom_id res chain seq x y z
N MET A 1 38.47 36.55 52.14
CA MET A 1 39.24 37.32 51.15
C MET A 1 40.48 36.52 50.77
N ASN A 2 40.73 36.42 49.46
CA ASN A 2 41.95 35.99 48.76
C ASN A 2 42.31 34.49 48.73
N THR A 3 41.76 33.88 47.67
CA THR A 3 42.37 32.83 46.86
C THR A 3 43.70 33.28 46.23
N ARG A 4 44.66 32.36 46.10
CA ARG A 4 45.57 32.16 44.94
C ARG A 4 46.74 31.23 45.31
N TRP A 5 46.70 30.01 44.82
CA TRP A 5 47.91 29.24 44.48
C TRP A 5 47.66 28.55 43.14
N SER A 6 48.49 28.90 42.16
CA SER A 6 48.59 28.31 40.84
C SER A 6 49.98 27.66 40.73
N ALA A 7 50.03 26.39 40.28
CA ALA A 7 51.09 25.75 39.48
C ALA A 7 50.94 24.20 39.64
N LEU A 8 50.42 23.51 38.61
CA LEU A 8 51.15 22.79 37.56
C LEU A 8 51.57 21.38 37.97
N ILE A 9 50.86 20.36 37.47
CA ILE A 9 51.44 19.03 37.23
C ILE A 9 50.95 18.49 35.87
N ALA A 10 51.94 18.37 34.98
CA ALA A 10 52.18 17.35 33.97
C ALA A 10 51.01 16.68 33.23
N SER A 11 51.03 16.93 31.92
CA SER A 11 50.89 15.96 30.83
C SER A 11 50.86 14.48 31.24
N ALA A 12 49.75 13.83 30.93
CA ALA A 12 49.71 12.42 30.58
C ALA A 12 48.76 12.26 29.39
N PHE A 13 49.35 12.20 28.19
CA PHE A 13 48.71 11.59 27.04
C PHE A 13 48.45 10.12 27.40
N ILE A 14 47.19 9.78 27.68
CA ILE A 14 46.74 8.40 27.59
C ILE A 14 45.84 8.32 26.37
N LEU A 15 46.45 7.84 25.29
CA LEU A 15 45.79 7.19 24.17
C LEU A 15 45.00 6.00 24.71
N THR A 16 43.70 6.18 24.98
CA THR A 16 42.75 5.06 25.02
C THR A 16 41.81 5.21 23.85
N GLY A 17 41.81 4.19 23.00
CA GLY A 17 41.29 4.24 21.65
C GLY A 17 39.83 4.71 21.54
N CYS A 18 39.60 5.58 20.56
CA CYS A 18 38.30 5.71 19.93
C CYS A 18 38.02 4.42 19.16
N ALA A 19 37.59 3.36 19.86
CA ALA A 19 36.77 2.33 19.25
C ALA A 19 35.58 3.06 18.59
N GLY A 20 35.49 2.92 17.28
CA GLY A 20 34.70 3.81 16.41
C GLY A 20 33.28 4.05 16.91
N VAL A 21 32.97 5.32 17.19
CA VAL A 21 31.59 5.78 17.21
C VAL A 21 31.02 5.50 15.82
N PRO A 22 29.99 4.65 15.67
CA PRO A 22 29.41 4.38 14.37
C PRO A 22 28.96 5.72 13.77
N ASN A 23 29.38 6.03 12.54
CA ASN A 23 28.85 7.19 11.82
C ASN A 23 27.30 7.09 11.86
N PRO A 24 26.59 8.05 12.49
CA PRO A 24 25.14 7.96 12.65
C PRO A 24 24.39 7.76 11.34
N GLN A 25 24.87 8.34 10.23
CA GLN A 25 24.28 8.09 8.91
C GLN A 25 24.41 6.63 8.47
N LYS A 26 25.58 6.01 8.72
CA LYS A 26 25.83 4.61 8.40
C LYS A 26 24.95 3.68 9.25
N ALA A 27 24.70 4.03 10.50
CA ALA A 27 23.79 3.31 11.38
C ALA A 27 22.33 3.40 10.88
N ASN A 28 21.85 4.58 10.50
CA ASN A 28 20.49 4.75 9.96
C ASN A 28 20.28 3.94 8.68
N PHE A 29 21.23 3.96 7.72
CA PHE A 29 21.11 3.14 6.51
C PHE A 29 21.06 1.63 6.79
N ALA A 30 21.72 1.16 7.86
CA ALA A 30 21.61 -0.24 8.27
C ALA A 30 20.18 -0.57 8.73
N HIS A 31 19.54 0.31 9.50
CA HIS A 31 18.13 0.16 9.89
C HIS A 31 17.20 0.19 8.68
N CYS A 32 17.42 1.08 7.71
CA CYS A 32 16.61 1.10 6.48
C CYS A 32 16.75 -0.22 5.67
N ALA A 33 17.95 -0.81 5.63
CA ALA A 33 18.17 -2.10 4.99
C ALA A 33 17.50 -3.26 5.78
N SER A 34 17.59 -3.24 7.11
CA SER A 34 16.91 -4.19 7.99
C SER A 34 15.40 -4.13 7.84
N GLN A 35 14.82 -2.92 7.76
CA GLN A 35 13.41 -2.68 7.49
C GLN A 35 12.98 -3.37 6.20
N PHE A 36 13.70 -3.14 5.11
CA PHE A 36 13.37 -3.74 3.81
C PHE A 36 13.48 -5.27 3.84
N LYS A 37 14.46 -5.82 4.57
CA LYS A 37 14.57 -7.27 4.76
C LYS A 37 13.39 -7.82 5.57
N ALA A 38 12.97 -7.12 6.62
CA ALA A 38 11.80 -7.49 7.42
C ALA A 38 10.51 -7.48 6.59
N TYR A 39 10.36 -6.50 5.69
CA TYR A 39 9.22 -6.39 4.79
C TYR A 39 9.11 -7.60 3.86
N LYS A 40 10.23 -8.03 3.25
CA LYS A 40 10.26 -9.24 2.41
C LYS A 40 9.94 -10.54 3.16
N ALA A 41 10.04 -10.52 4.49
CA ALA A 41 9.73 -11.65 5.35
C ALA A 41 8.34 -11.52 6.02
N ASP A 42 7.51 -10.55 5.59
CA ASP A 42 6.20 -10.23 6.16
C ASP A 42 6.21 -9.98 7.68
N ASN A 43 7.36 -9.56 8.23
CA ASN A 43 7.50 -9.24 9.64
C ASN A 43 7.14 -7.77 9.91
N TYR A 44 5.84 -7.46 9.85
CA TYR A 44 5.35 -6.07 9.90
C TYR A 44 5.72 -5.31 11.17
N LEU A 45 5.78 -5.98 12.33
CA LEU A 45 6.21 -5.31 13.57
C LEU A 45 7.68 -4.87 13.48
N LEU A 46 8.55 -5.72 12.92
CA LEU A 46 9.95 -5.36 12.71
C LEU A 46 10.13 -4.30 11.62
N VAL A 47 9.27 -4.28 10.59
CA VAL A 47 9.26 -3.21 9.58
C VAL A 47 9.00 -1.85 10.24
N LEU A 48 8.06 -1.78 11.19
CA LEU A 48 7.77 -0.54 11.88
C LEU A 48 8.95 -0.12 12.78
N GLN A 49 9.47 -1.04 13.58
CA GLN A 49 10.60 -0.78 14.48
C GLN A 49 11.85 -0.30 13.74
N GLU A 50 12.29 -1.02 12.71
CA GLU A 50 13.48 -0.66 11.94
C GLU A 50 13.26 0.62 11.10
N GLY A 51 12.02 0.86 10.66
CA GLY A 51 11.64 2.11 9.99
C GLY A 51 11.78 3.32 10.90
N ASP A 52 11.28 3.22 12.13
CA ASP A 52 11.39 4.31 13.12
C ASP A 52 12.86 4.61 13.45
N LEU A 53 13.68 3.57 13.64
CA LEU A 53 15.13 3.70 13.85
C LEU A 53 15.85 4.33 12.65
N CYS A 54 15.48 3.95 11.42
CA CYS A 54 15.99 4.56 10.19
C CYS A 54 15.69 6.07 10.15
N LEU A 55 14.50 6.50 10.60
CA LEU A 55 14.05 7.90 10.60
C LEU A 55 14.57 8.76 11.76
N GLN A 56 15.17 8.18 12.80
CA GLN A 56 15.53 8.90 14.04
C GLN A 56 16.42 10.15 13.84
N ASN A 57 17.19 10.22 12.76
CA ASN A 57 17.99 11.41 12.43
C ASN A 57 17.51 12.02 11.11
N ASN A 58 17.11 13.29 11.15
CA ASN A 58 16.54 14.05 10.03
C ASN A 58 17.57 14.43 8.94
N THR A 59 18.54 13.56 8.68
CA THR A 59 19.61 13.74 7.68
C THR A 59 19.44 12.85 6.45
N LEU A 60 18.43 11.97 6.45
CA LEU A 60 18.13 11.12 5.30
C LEU A 60 17.56 11.95 4.14
N PRO A 61 17.96 11.65 2.89
CA PRO A 61 17.31 12.25 1.73
C PRO A 61 15.80 11.99 1.73
N ALA A 62 15.01 12.97 1.25
CA ALA A 62 13.55 12.85 1.18
C ALA A 62 13.07 11.60 0.42
N SER A 63 13.81 11.18 -0.61
CA SER A 63 13.54 9.95 -1.36
C SER A 63 13.66 8.69 -0.50
N ILE A 64 14.63 8.63 0.41
CA ILE A 64 14.78 7.50 1.34
C ILE A 64 13.69 7.54 2.40
N GLN A 65 13.41 8.72 2.96
CA GLN A 65 12.30 8.88 3.91
C GLN A 65 10.97 8.45 3.29
N SER A 66 10.70 8.84 2.04
CA SER A 66 9.52 8.42 1.27
C SER A 66 9.39 6.90 1.21
N LEU A 67 10.46 6.19 0.83
CA LEU A 67 10.48 4.72 0.79
C LEU A 67 10.21 4.09 2.17
N VAL A 68 10.80 4.63 3.23
CA VAL A 68 10.60 4.13 4.60
C VAL A 68 9.13 4.24 5.01
N TYR A 69 8.52 5.40 4.77
CA TYR A 69 7.10 5.62 5.05
C TYR A 69 6.19 4.76 4.18
N ALA A 70 6.55 4.50 2.92
CA ALA A 70 5.81 3.56 2.07
C ALA A 70 5.79 2.15 2.66
N LEU A 71 6.94 1.65 3.14
CA LEU A 71 7.03 0.34 3.80
C LEU A 71 6.26 0.30 5.13
N GLN A 72 6.28 1.39 5.90
CA GLN A 72 5.47 1.50 7.12
C GLN A 72 3.98 1.46 6.80
N ALA A 73 3.54 2.12 5.72
CA ALA A 73 2.14 2.10 5.30
C ALA A 73 1.65 0.69 4.96
N GLU A 74 2.44 -0.08 4.21
CA GLU A 74 2.15 -1.48 3.90
C GLU A 74 2.11 -2.34 5.18
N ALA A 75 3.06 -2.15 6.10
CA ALA A 75 3.09 -2.86 7.36
C ALA A 75 1.86 -2.55 8.25
N TYR A 76 1.47 -1.27 8.33
CA TYR A 76 0.25 -0.88 9.04
C TYR A 76 -1.01 -1.49 8.39
N SER A 77 -1.10 -1.50 7.05
CA SER A 77 -2.21 -2.15 6.33
C SER A 77 -2.27 -3.64 6.62
N GLY A 78 -1.14 -4.36 6.56
CA GLY A 78 -1.05 -5.79 6.90
C GLY A 78 -1.43 -6.10 8.35
N LEU A 79 -1.20 -5.15 9.27
CA LEU A 79 -1.64 -5.21 10.67
C LEU A 79 -3.08 -4.72 10.90
N LYS A 80 -3.81 -4.36 9.84
CA LYS A 80 -5.16 -3.77 9.88
C LYS A 80 -5.26 -2.46 10.66
N ARG A 81 -4.15 -1.71 10.72
CA ARG A 81 -4.04 -0.38 11.34
C ARG A 81 -4.21 0.70 10.26
N PHE A 82 -5.41 0.76 9.70
CA PHE A 82 -5.68 1.51 8.47
C PHE A 82 -5.47 3.04 8.59
N PRO A 83 -5.84 3.71 9.70
CA PRO A 83 -5.56 5.14 9.86
C PRO A 83 -4.06 5.46 9.83
N GLU A 84 -3.23 4.64 10.46
CA GLU A 84 -1.77 4.78 10.41
C GLU A 84 -1.21 4.46 9.03
N ALA A 85 -1.78 3.48 8.32
CA ALA A 85 -1.40 3.17 6.95
C ALA A 85 -1.61 4.36 6.00
N VAL A 86 -2.80 4.98 6.06
CA VAL A 86 -3.12 6.20 5.30
C VAL A 86 -2.12 7.31 5.62
N THR A 87 -1.92 7.60 6.92
CA THR A 87 -1.01 8.67 7.36
C THR A 87 0.42 8.46 6.84
N ALA A 88 0.94 7.23 6.93
CA ALA A 88 2.27 6.90 6.44
C ALA A 88 2.37 7.02 4.91
N LYS A 89 1.36 6.54 4.17
CA LYS A 89 1.35 6.63 2.69
C LYS A 89 1.27 8.07 2.21
N GLU A 90 0.45 8.91 2.84
CA GLU A 90 0.40 10.35 2.55
C GLU A 90 1.74 11.03 2.81
N LYS A 91 2.39 10.70 3.93
CA LYS A 91 3.72 11.23 4.24
C LYS A 91 4.75 10.80 3.19
N SER A 92 4.70 9.53 2.76
CA SER A 92 5.52 9.03 1.66
C SER A 92 5.33 9.83 0.38
N MET A 93 4.07 10.08 -0.01
CA MET A 93 3.73 10.80 -1.24
C MET A 93 4.11 12.28 -1.18
N GLN A 94 4.01 12.93 -0.01
CA GLN A 94 4.45 14.31 0.20
C GLN A 94 5.97 14.49 0.00
N LEU A 95 6.74 13.45 0.31
CA LEU A 95 8.21 13.44 0.19
C LEU A 95 8.68 13.01 -1.21
N ALA A 96 7.79 12.40 -2.01
CA ALA A 96 8.10 11.98 -3.36
C ALA A 96 8.16 13.18 -4.31
N VAL A 97 9.17 13.22 -5.18
CA VAL A 97 9.33 14.28 -6.19
C VAL A 97 8.15 14.31 -7.18
N LYS A 98 7.57 13.15 -7.46
CA LYS A 98 6.34 13.00 -8.25
C LYS A 98 5.62 11.73 -7.80
N PRO A 99 4.41 11.81 -7.22
CA PRO A 99 3.64 10.62 -6.89
C PRO A 99 3.30 9.85 -8.17
N ALA A 100 3.52 8.54 -8.16
CA ALA A 100 3.17 7.69 -9.28
C ALA A 100 1.64 7.50 -9.31
N PRO A 101 1.01 7.26 -10.48
CA PRO A 101 -0.40 6.91 -10.56
C PRO A 101 -0.75 5.71 -9.65
N ARG A 102 0.21 4.80 -9.47
CA ARG A 102 0.07 3.67 -8.56
C ARG A 102 -0.07 4.08 -7.09
N ASP A 103 0.61 5.14 -6.64
CA ASP A 103 0.50 5.62 -5.26
C ASP A 103 -0.93 6.07 -4.93
N ASN A 104 -1.63 6.69 -5.90
CA ASN A 104 -3.04 7.04 -5.73
C ASN A 104 -3.93 5.80 -5.59
N LEU A 105 -3.63 4.71 -6.30
CA LEU A 105 -4.39 3.47 -6.20
C LEU A 105 -4.12 2.74 -4.88
N ASP A 106 -2.87 2.69 -4.43
CA ASP A 106 -2.50 2.14 -3.12
C ASP A 106 -3.17 2.93 -1.99
N LEU A 107 -3.06 4.27 -2.03
CA LEU A 107 -3.69 5.15 -1.04
C LEU A 107 -5.22 5.05 -1.09
N SER A 108 -5.81 4.90 -2.29
CA SER A 108 -7.24 4.65 -2.46
C SER A 108 -7.67 3.37 -1.75
N ALA A 109 -6.93 2.26 -1.91
CA ALA A 109 -7.21 1.02 -1.19
C ALA A 109 -7.14 1.22 0.32
N MET A 110 -6.10 1.89 0.82
CA MET A 110 -5.95 2.19 2.26
C MET A 110 -7.10 3.06 2.80
N TYR A 111 -7.58 4.03 2.00
CA TYR A 111 -8.73 4.85 2.37
C TYR A 111 -10.03 4.05 2.42
N ARG A 112 -10.24 3.08 1.51
CA ARG A 112 -11.38 2.15 1.58
C ARG A 112 -11.33 1.32 2.85
N ASP A 113 -10.17 0.73 3.15
CA ASP A 113 -9.97 -0.09 4.35
C ASP A 113 -10.16 0.73 5.64
N ALA A 114 -9.78 2.01 5.61
CA ALA A 114 -10.03 2.96 6.70
C ALA A 114 -11.49 3.46 6.80
N GLY A 115 -12.40 2.96 5.97
CA GLY A 115 -13.82 3.34 5.97
C GLY A 115 -14.11 4.70 5.34
N ASN A 116 -13.21 5.20 4.48
CA ASN A 116 -13.38 6.46 3.75
C ASN A 116 -13.35 6.25 2.22
N PRO A 117 -14.35 5.56 1.65
CA PRO A 117 -14.39 5.30 0.22
C PRO A 117 -14.61 6.56 -0.63
N LYS A 118 -15.04 7.68 -0.03
CA LYS A 118 -15.13 8.98 -0.73
C LYS A 118 -13.74 9.49 -1.13
N LYS A 119 -12.77 9.47 -0.20
CA LYS A 119 -11.38 9.83 -0.53
C LYS A 119 -10.75 8.84 -1.50
N ALA A 120 -11.08 7.57 -1.38
CA ALA A 120 -10.66 6.56 -2.34
C ALA A 120 -11.15 6.86 -3.77
N LEU A 121 -12.42 7.26 -3.91
CA LEU A 121 -13.02 7.64 -5.18
C LEU A 121 -12.34 8.89 -5.78
N GLU A 122 -12.10 9.93 -4.98
CA GLU A 122 -11.42 11.15 -5.43
C GLU A 122 -10.03 10.85 -6.03
N LEU A 123 -9.23 9.99 -5.38
CA LEU A 123 -7.89 9.62 -5.85
C LEU A 123 -7.93 8.85 -7.18
N VAL A 124 -8.90 7.95 -7.32
CA VAL A 124 -9.07 7.17 -8.55
C VAL A 124 -9.58 8.06 -9.69
N GLN A 125 -10.53 8.96 -9.39
CA GLN A 125 -11.04 9.91 -10.37
C GLN A 125 -9.94 10.86 -10.83
N TYR A 126 -9.09 11.34 -9.92
CA TYR A 126 -7.91 12.12 -10.26
C TYR A 126 -7.02 11.39 -11.27
N ASN A 127 -6.80 10.08 -11.10
CA ASN A 127 -6.03 9.31 -12.08
C ASN A 127 -6.70 9.31 -13.46
N LEU A 128 -8.02 9.08 -13.52
CA LEU A 128 -8.78 9.04 -14.78
C LEU A 128 -8.81 10.41 -15.48
N ASP A 129 -9.12 11.48 -14.75
CA ASP A 129 -9.23 12.85 -15.28
C ASP A 129 -7.90 13.34 -15.88
N ASN A 130 -6.79 12.88 -15.31
CA ASN A 130 -5.44 13.23 -15.77
C ASN A 130 -4.83 12.17 -16.70
N ARG A 131 -5.59 11.15 -17.10
CA ARG A 131 -5.14 10.02 -17.95
C ARG A 131 -3.90 9.30 -17.39
N LEU A 132 -3.76 9.33 -16.08
CA LEU A 132 -2.69 8.69 -15.32
C LEU A 132 -3.00 7.19 -15.19
N GLY A 133 -2.64 6.45 -16.22
CA GLY A 133 -2.85 5.00 -16.27
C GLY A 133 -3.29 4.47 -17.63
N GLU A 134 -3.47 5.33 -18.63
CA GLU A 134 -3.86 4.93 -19.98
C GLU A 134 -2.65 4.49 -20.83
N ALA A 135 -2.13 3.26 -20.66
CA ALA A 135 -1.21 2.64 -21.66
C ALA A 135 -1.53 1.15 -21.94
N GLY A 136 -1.66 0.81 -23.23
CA GLY A 136 -2.51 -0.24 -23.84
C GLY A 136 -2.40 -1.70 -23.37
N LYS A 137 -2.97 -2.62 -24.18
CA LYS A 137 -2.94 -4.07 -23.92
C LYS A 137 -1.51 -4.51 -23.61
N GLY A 138 -1.25 -4.90 -22.36
CA GLY A 138 -0.04 -5.61 -21.96
C GLY A 138 1.03 -4.85 -21.18
N SER A 139 0.91 -3.56 -20.88
CA SER A 139 1.94 -2.91 -20.03
C SER A 139 1.57 -1.61 -19.30
N GLY A 140 0.29 -1.23 -19.22
CA GLY A 140 -0.13 -0.05 -18.46
C GLY A 140 -1.32 -0.27 -17.54
N PHE A 141 -1.52 0.68 -16.63
CA PHE A 141 -2.45 0.63 -15.49
C PHE A 141 -3.94 0.71 -15.84
N HIS A 142 -4.36 0.36 -17.05
CA HIS A 142 -5.75 0.54 -17.49
C HIS A 142 -6.76 -0.13 -16.57
N MET A 143 -6.62 -1.43 -16.32
CA MET A 143 -7.59 -2.16 -15.52
C MET A 143 -7.46 -1.93 -14.01
N PRO A 144 -6.27 -1.76 -13.39
CA PRO A 144 -6.19 -1.42 -11.97
C PRO A 144 -7.01 -0.16 -11.62
N THR A 145 -6.94 0.90 -12.42
CA THR A 145 -7.69 2.14 -12.14
C THR A 145 -9.20 1.92 -12.17
N TYR A 146 -9.75 1.29 -13.21
CA TYR A 146 -11.19 0.98 -13.29
C TYR A 146 -11.64 -0.03 -12.22
N TYR A 147 -10.77 -0.97 -11.84
CA TYR A 147 -11.03 -1.89 -10.75
C TYR A 147 -11.15 -1.15 -9.41
N HIS A 148 -10.19 -0.26 -9.09
CA HIS A 148 -10.26 0.56 -7.88
C HIS A 148 -11.45 1.54 -7.91
N LEU A 149 -11.85 2.03 -9.09
CA LEU A 149 -13.05 2.85 -9.25
C LEU A 149 -14.30 2.05 -8.85
N GLY A 150 -14.48 0.86 -9.43
CA GLY A 150 -15.60 -0.02 -9.12
C GLY A 150 -15.64 -0.38 -7.64
N LEU A 151 -14.48 -0.70 -7.05
CA LEU A 151 -14.37 -1.00 -5.62
C LEU A 151 -14.78 0.18 -4.72
N ALA A 152 -14.33 1.40 -5.03
CA ALA A 152 -14.72 2.59 -4.27
C ALA A 152 -16.22 2.89 -4.40
N LEU A 153 -16.79 2.71 -5.60
CA LEU A 153 -18.23 2.86 -5.85
C LEU A 153 -19.05 1.80 -5.12
N THR A 154 -18.60 0.54 -5.11
CA THR A 154 -19.23 -0.55 -4.33
C THR A 154 -19.29 -0.21 -2.84
N ASP A 155 -18.20 0.29 -2.26
CA ASP A 155 -18.18 0.68 -0.84
C ASP A 155 -19.09 1.88 -0.54
N LEU A 156 -19.37 2.72 -1.53
CA LEU A 156 -20.34 3.82 -1.44
C LEU A 156 -21.79 3.35 -1.65
N GLY A 157 -22.01 2.07 -1.95
CA GLY A 157 -23.32 1.51 -2.29
C GLY A 157 -23.81 1.89 -3.70
N GLN A 158 -22.94 2.47 -4.53
CA GLN A 158 -23.23 2.87 -5.92
C GLN A 158 -22.99 1.70 -6.86
N TYR A 159 -23.78 0.64 -6.68
CA TYR A 159 -23.53 -0.65 -7.32
C TYR A 159 -23.70 -0.61 -8.85
N ARG A 160 -24.61 0.22 -9.38
CA ARG A 160 -24.81 0.36 -10.83
C ARG A 160 -23.59 1.01 -11.50
N GLU A 161 -23.10 2.10 -10.92
CA GLU A 161 -21.90 2.77 -11.40
C GLU A 161 -20.67 1.87 -11.22
N ALA A 162 -20.62 1.05 -10.16
CA ALA A 162 -19.57 0.07 -9.96
C ALA A 162 -19.56 -0.98 -11.09
N THR A 163 -20.72 -1.52 -11.50
CA THR A 163 -20.77 -2.50 -12.59
C THR A 163 -20.34 -1.90 -13.92
N GLU A 164 -20.66 -0.63 -14.19
CA GLU A 164 -20.17 0.11 -15.37
C GLU A 164 -18.65 0.31 -15.35
N ALA A 165 -18.09 0.69 -14.19
CA ALA A 165 -16.65 0.84 -14.01
C ALA A 165 -15.90 -0.48 -14.24
N PHE A 166 -16.35 -1.56 -13.60
CA PHE A 166 -15.76 -2.89 -13.81
C PHE A 166 -15.90 -3.36 -15.26
N SER A 167 -17.05 -3.12 -15.90
CA SER A 167 -17.28 -3.48 -17.30
C SER A 167 -16.32 -2.76 -18.24
N THR A 168 -16.09 -1.46 -18.00
CA THR A 168 -15.12 -0.66 -18.76
C THR A 168 -13.70 -1.21 -18.57
N GLY A 169 -13.32 -1.56 -17.34
CA GLY A 169 -12.03 -2.20 -17.05
C GLY A 169 -11.87 -3.55 -17.76
N LEU A 170 -12.89 -4.41 -17.71
CA LEU A 170 -12.91 -5.73 -18.34
C LEU A 170 -12.88 -5.68 -19.88
N GLN A 171 -13.39 -4.62 -20.51
CA GLN A 171 -13.19 -4.39 -21.96
C GLN A 171 -11.71 -4.17 -22.31
N ARG A 172 -10.93 -3.59 -21.40
CA ARG A 172 -9.48 -3.33 -21.60
C ARG A 172 -8.62 -4.54 -21.21
N GLN A 173 -8.99 -5.21 -20.13
CA GLN A 173 -8.28 -6.39 -19.62
C GLN A 173 -9.28 -7.51 -19.24
N PRO A 174 -9.69 -8.32 -20.22
CA PRO A 174 -10.72 -9.35 -20.04
C PRO A 174 -10.26 -10.59 -19.26
N ASP A 175 -8.98 -10.67 -18.89
CA ASP A 175 -8.39 -11.76 -18.11
C ASP A 175 -8.20 -11.43 -16.63
N TYR A 176 -8.67 -10.25 -16.18
CA TYR A 176 -8.57 -9.89 -14.77
C TYR A 176 -9.68 -10.52 -13.93
N ALA A 177 -9.38 -11.69 -13.36
CA ALA A 177 -10.29 -12.47 -12.53
C ALA A 177 -11.03 -11.64 -11.48
N TRP A 178 -10.29 -10.85 -10.69
CA TRP A 178 -10.86 -10.11 -9.55
C TRP A 178 -11.90 -9.06 -9.94
N ALA A 179 -11.85 -8.49 -11.15
CA ALA A 179 -12.92 -7.61 -11.62
C ALA A 179 -14.23 -8.36 -11.88
N TYR A 180 -14.18 -9.60 -12.37
CA TYR A 180 -15.39 -10.43 -12.48
C TYR A 180 -15.98 -10.72 -11.11
N TYR A 181 -15.15 -11.13 -10.13
CA TYR A 181 -15.66 -11.37 -8.78
C TYR A 181 -16.29 -10.10 -8.18
N ALA A 182 -15.60 -8.96 -8.24
CA ALA A 182 -16.10 -7.71 -7.68
C ALA A 182 -17.36 -7.19 -8.40
N ARG A 183 -17.42 -7.33 -9.73
CA ARG A 183 -18.62 -6.98 -10.50
C ARG A 183 -19.79 -7.91 -10.18
N GLY A 184 -19.53 -9.21 -9.97
CA GLY A 184 -20.53 -10.17 -9.49
C GLY A 184 -21.10 -9.81 -8.13
N ILE A 185 -20.27 -9.31 -7.19
CA ILE A 185 -20.74 -8.76 -5.90
C ILE A 185 -21.63 -7.55 -6.12
N ALA A 186 -21.25 -6.62 -7.00
CA ALA A 186 -22.08 -5.44 -7.30
C ALA A 186 -23.43 -5.84 -7.94
N TYR A 187 -23.45 -6.82 -8.84
CA TYR A 187 -24.69 -7.37 -9.40
C TYR A 187 -25.57 -8.06 -8.35
N ASP A 188 -24.97 -8.81 -7.42
CA ASP A 188 -25.70 -9.41 -6.29
C ASP A 188 -26.42 -8.34 -5.45
N HIS A 189 -25.73 -7.26 -5.11
CA HIS A 189 -26.34 -6.13 -4.40
C HIS A 189 -27.47 -5.43 -5.18
N LEU A 190 -27.43 -5.47 -6.50
CA LEU A 190 -28.52 -4.99 -7.37
C LEU A 190 -29.68 -5.99 -7.49
N GLY A 191 -29.53 -7.21 -6.97
CA GLY A 191 -30.48 -8.31 -7.13
C GLY A 191 -30.39 -9.01 -8.50
N ASP A 192 -29.39 -8.68 -9.31
CA ASP A 192 -29.18 -9.30 -10.62
C ASP A 192 -28.44 -10.63 -10.49
N ARG A 193 -29.21 -11.66 -10.12
CA ARG A 193 -28.67 -12.99 -9.80
C ARG A 193 -28.04 -13.68 -11.01
N GLU A 194 -28.54 -13.43 -12.22
CA GLU A 194 -28.04 -14.08 -13.43
C GLU A 194 -26.69 -13.52 -13.85
N ASP A 195 -26.54 -12.19 -13.91
CA ASP A 195 -25.26 -11.56 -14.23
C ASP A 195 -24.22 -11.83 -13.12
N ALA A 196 -24.62 -11.82 -11.85
CA ALA A 196 -23.74 -12.20 -10.75
C ALA A 196 -23.22 -13.64 -10.90
N LYS A 197 -24.10 -14.60 -11.22
CA LYS A 197 -23.72 -16.00 -11.45
C LYS A 197 -22.75 -16.13 -12.62
N ALA A 198 -23.02 -15.44 -13.72
CA ALA A 198 -22.16 -15.46 -14.91
C ALA A 198 -20.75 -14.94 -14.59
N ASP A 199 -20.66 -13.85 -13.84
CA ASP A 199 -19.39 -13.27 -13.40
C ASP A 199 -18.63 -14.16 -12.41
N PHE A 200 -19.32 -14.75 -11.44
CA PHE A 200 -18.73 -15.73 -10.52
C PHE A 200 -18.23 -16.98 -11.26
N PHE A 201 -18.99 -17.47 -12.23
CA PHE A 201 -18.55 -18.57 -13.08
C PHE A 201 -17.29 -18.16 -13.84
N LYS A 202 -17.28 -16.98 -14.50
CA LYS A 202 -16.11 -16.51 -15.23
C LYS A 202 -14.88 -16.37 -14.31
N PHE A 203 -15.02 -15.79 -13.13
CA PHE A 203 -13.96 -15.73 -12.11
C PHE A 203 -13.39 -17.11 -11.80
N SER A 204 -14.25 -18.11 -11.55
CA SER A 204 -13.82 -19.48 -11.21
C SER A 204 -12.97 -20.14 -12.30
N GLN A 205 -13.16 -19.76 -13.57
CA GLN A 205 -12.44 -20.31 -14.71
C GLN A 205 -11.02 -19.73 -14.88
N ILE A 206 -10.78 -18.50 -14.42
CA ILE A 206 -9.54 -17.77 -14.72
C ILE A 206 -8.71 -17.41 -13.49
N VAL A 207 -9.29 -17.48 -12.28
CA VAL A 207 -8.57 -17.13 -11.06
C VAL A 207 -7.47 -18.14 -10.75
N ASP A 208 -6.32 -17.63 -10.29
CA ASP A 208 -5.31 -18.45 -9.65
C ASP A 208 -5.78 -18.83 -8.23
N LYS A 209 -6.10 -20.11 -8.06
CA LYS A 209 -6.69 -20.69 -6.85
C LYS A 209 -5.87 -20.41 -5.58
N LYS A 210 -4.56 -20.15 -5.68
CA LYS A 210 -3.72 -19.84 -4.51
C LYS A 210 -4.14 -18.56 -3.79
N TYR A 211 -4.79 -17.63 -4.49
CA TYR A 211 -5.26 -16.36 -3.94
C TYR A 211 -6.72 -16.39 -3.49
N VAL A 212 -7.43 -17.52 -3.70
CA VAL A 212 -8.85 -17.63 -3.37
C VAL A 212 -9.04 -18.07 -1.93
N GLN A 213 -9.45 -17.12 -1.08
CA GLN A 213 -9.77 -17.36 0.33
C GLN A 213 -11.12 -18.07 0.51
N GLN A 214 -11.39 -18.55 1.73
CA GLN A 214 -12.61 -19.32 2.01
C GLN A 214 -13.90 -18.53 1.82
N GLU A 215 -13.89 -17.23 2.13
CA GLU A 215 -15.03 -16.33 1.90
C GLU A 215 -15.43 -16.26 0.42
N HIS A 216 -14.46 -16.19 -0.49
CA HIS A 216 -14.71 -16.22 -1.92
C HIS A 216 -15.39 -17.53 -2.32
N LYS A 217 -14.90 -18.68 -1.82
CA LYS A 217 -15.49 -20.00 -2.12
C LYS A 217 -16.90 -20.11 -1.58
N ALA A 218 -17.16 -19.61 -0.37
CA ALA A 218 -18.48 -19.56 0.21
C ALA A 218 -19.43 -18.74 -0.67
N LYS A 219 -18.98 -17.57 -1.13
CA LYS A 219 -19.78 -16.72 -2.02
C LYS A 219 -20.08 -17.39 -3.36
N LEU A 220 -19.10 -18.05 -3.98
CA LEU A 220 -19.33 -18.82 -5.21
C LEU A 220 -20.35 -19.94 -5.01
N ALA A 221 -20.32 -20.61 -3.86
CA ALA A 221 -21.24 -21.71 -3.53
C ALA A 221 -22.71 -21.25 -3.41
N GLU A 222 -22.98 -20.02 -2.96
CA GLU A 222 -24.34 -19.43 -2.96
C GLU A 222 -24.98 -19.37 -4.35
N TYR A 223 -24.14 -19.40 -5.39
CA TYR A 223 -24.54 -19.38 -6.80
C TYR A 223 -24.38 -20.73 -7.50
N GLY A 224 -24.03 -21.78 -6.75
CA GLY A 224 -23.74 -23.11 -7.30
C GLY A 224 -22.48 -23.14 -8.17
N VAL A 225 -21.55 -22.20 -7.99
CA VAL A 225 -20.28 -22.14 -8.69
C VAL A 225 -19.20 -22.77 -7.80
N SER A 226 -18.36 -23.61 -8.38
CA SER A 226 -17.19 -24.19 -7.71
C SER A 226 -15.94 -23.88 -8.53
N LEU A 227 -14.80 -23.80 -7.84
CA LEU A 227 -13.52 -23.77 -8.53
C LEU A 227 -13.26 -25.15 -9.16
N PRO A 228 -12.66 -25.22 -10.35
CA PRO A 228 -12.29 -26.49 -10.98
C PRO A 228 -11.28 -27.31 -10.16
#